data_AF-A0A523D9N4-F1
#
_entry.id   AF-A0A523D9N4-F1
#
_cell.length_a   1.000
_cell.length_b   1.000
_cell.length_c   1.000
_cell.angle_alpha   90.00
_cell.angle_beta   90.00
_cell.angle_gamma   90.00
#
_symmetry.space_group_name_H-M   'P 1'
#
loop_
_entity.id
_entity.type
_entity.pdbx_description
1 polymer ?
#
loop_
_entity_poly.entity_id
_entity_poly.type
_entity_poly.pdbx_seq_one_letter_code
_entity_poly.pdbx_strand_id
1 'polypeptide(L)'
;MRSENPSLYHSTQKTVSIYLGILVVMSLILAVLHYLFADLRVEGIRWFNLDRERNLPTWFSGALFTLFGCSAMVAYYWETRINARNGQVFRLPILWLGVGLVGLLMSLDEITILHENILWREVRQTTVQLSDTWIYVTQWQVLYAPAILILLGYFVLFFCNRFNSSPAARRAAFAGIGCWVVGLLLEGLRGTFRQLGDAWYSGEVVVEEVLEMAGAICLMGAIVFYTVDIALDLSEERRRKLQLGLGFFTPRALKALGVTLVALIVVGST
;
A
#
# COMPACT_ATOMS: atom_id res chain seq x y z
N MET A 1 10.87 -29.33 -13.17
CA MET A 1 9.57 -29.51 -13.85
C MET A 1 9.34 -28.33 -14.79
N ARG A 2 8.99 -28.56 -16.07
CA ARG A 2 8.57 -27.49 -17.00
C ARG A 2 7.22 -26.93 -16.52
N SER A 3 6.93 -25.65 -16.75
CA SER A 3 5.62 -25.05 -16.44
C SER A 3 4.50 -25.94 -16.98
N GLU A 4 3.57 -26.37 -16.14
CA GLU A 4 2.55 -27.36 -16.54
C GLU A 4 1.64 -26.86 -17.66
N ASN A 5 1.59 -25.55 -17.94
CA ASN A 5 0.99 -25.00 -19.16
C ASN A 5 1.44 -23.54 -19.43
N PRO A 6 2.40 -23.28 -20.34
CA PRO A 6 2.87 -21.92 -20.63
C PRO A 6 1.75 -20.97 -21.07
N SER A 7 0.74 -21.51 -21.77
CA SER A 7 -0.42 -20.73 -22.23
C SER A 7 -1.29 -20.23 -21.07
N LEU A 8 -1.47 -21.06 -20.04
CA LEU A 8 -2.26 -20.71 -18.85
C LEU A 8 -1.57 -19.62 -18.02
N TYR A 9 -0.24 -19.71 -17.87
CA TYR A 9 0.55 -18.71 -17.14
C TYR A 9 0.40 -17.32 -17.75
N HIS A 10 0.67 -17.20 -19.06
CA HIS A 10 0.57 -15.92 -19.75
C HIS A 10 -0.87 -15.39 -19.81
N SER A 11 -1.86 -16.28 -20.01
CA SER A 11 -3.27 -15.88 -19.99
C SER A 11 -3.66 -15.33 -18.62
N THR A 12 -3.27 -15.99 -17.53
CA THR A 12 -3.57 -15.54 -16.16
C THR A 12 -2.93 -14.18 -15.87
N GLN A 13 -1.65 -13.98 -16.22
CA GLN A 13 -0.97 -12.70 -16.02
C GLN A 13 -1.62 -11.56 -16.81
N LYS A 14 -2.03 -11.83 -18.05
CA LYS A 14 -2.75 -10.86 -18.88
C LYS A 14 -4.08 -10.48 -18.24
N THR A 15 -4.85 -11.46 -17.79
CA THR A 15 -6.13 -11.23 -17.09
C THR A 15 -5.95 -10.39 -15.83
N VAL A 16 -4.96 -10.73 -14.98
CA VAL A 16 -4.63 -9.93 -13.79
C VAL A 16 -4.29 -8.49 -14.18
N SER A 17 -3.48 -8.28 -15.20
CA SER A 17 -3.09 -6.94 -15.67
C SER A 17 -4.30 -6.12 -16.14
N ILE A 18 -5.27 -6.75 -16.80
CA ILE A 18 -6.51 -6.09 -17.23
C ILE A 18 -7.33 -5.65 -16.01
N TYR A 19 -7.51 -6.52 -15.01
CA TYR A 19 -8.24 -6.15 -13.79
C TYR A 19 -7.54 -5.03 -13.01
N LEU A 20 -6.21 -5.07 -12.88
CA LEU A 20 -5.45 -3.98 -12.27
C LEU A 20 -5.64 -2.66 -13.05
N GLY A 21 -5.63 -2.73 -14.39
CA GLY A 21 -5.89 -1.56 -15.24
C GLY A 21 -7.29 -0.96 -15.04
N ILE A 22 -8.31 -1.81 -14.87
CA ILE A 22 -9.68 -1.36 -14.55
C ILE A 22 -9.70 -0.62 -13.21
N LEU A 23 -9.03 -1.14 -12.18
CA LEU A 23 -8.97 -0.48 -10.87
C LEU A 23 -8.28 0.89 -10.93
N VAL A 24 -7.21 1.02 -11.73
CA VAL A 24 -6.56 2.32 -11.96
C VAL A 24 -7.49 3.28 -12.70
N VAL A 25 -8.23 2.82 -13.71
CA VAL A 25 -9.23 3.66 -14.38
C VAL A 25 -10.32 4.10 -13.41
N MET A 26 -10.77 3.24 -12.51
CA MET A 26 -11.75 3.60 -11.49
C MET A 26 -11.22 4.66 -10.53
N SER A 27 -9.96 4.58 -10.05
CA SER A 27 -9.39 5.63 -9.19
C SER A 27 -9.29 6.98 -9.91
N LEU A 28 -8.94 6.98 -11.20
CA LEU A 28 -8.94 8.20 -12.02
C LEU A 28 -10.35 8.76 -12.24
N ILE A 29 -11.36 7.92 -12.41
CA ILE A 29 -12.76 8.35 -12.49
C ILE A 29 -13.17 9.03 -11.18
N LEU A 30 -12.82 8.46 -10.02
CA LEU A 30 -13.11 9.07 -8.72
C LEU A 30 -12.43 10.45 -8.56
N ALA A 31 -11.19 10.60 -9.02
CA ALA A 31 -10.51 11.89 -9.07
C ALA A 31 -11.22 12.91 -9.94
N VAL A 32 -11.70 12.51 -11.13
CA VAL A 32 -12.49 13.40 -12.00
C VAL A 32 -13.83 13.75 -11.34
N LEU A 33 -14.51 12.79 -10.73
CA LEU A 33 -15.77 13.02 -10.03
C LEU A 33 -15.59 13.95 -8.83
N HIS A 34 -14.45 13.91 -8.15
CA HIS A 34 -14.10 14.88 -7.13
C HIS A 34 -14.11 16.31 -7.69
N TYR A 35 -13.35 16.57 -8.74
CA TYR A 35 -13.29 17.92 -9.31
C TYR A 35 -14.64 18.45 -9.79
N LEU A 36 -15.48 17.57 -10.34
CA LEU A 36 -16.77 17.97 -10.90
C LEU A 36 -17.87 18.06 -9.85
N PHE A 37 -17.82 17.23 -8.81
CA PHE A 37 -18.96 16.97 -7.92
C PHE A 37 -18.61 16.81 -6.44
N ALA A 38 -17.43 17.27 -5.96
CA ALA A 38 -17.04 17.17 -4.55
C ALA A 38 -18.03 17.81 -3.57
N ASP A 39 -18.76 18.84 -3.99
CA ASP A 39 -19.76 19.52 -3.17
C ASP A 39 -21.18 18.96 -3.31
N LEU A 40 -21.40 17.98 -4.19
CA LEU A 40 -22.70 17.34 -4.36
C LEU A 40 -23.07 16.59 -3.08
N ARG A 41 -24.14 17.06 -2.43
CA ARG A 41 -24.66 16.47 -1.19
C ARG A 41 -26.01 15.82 -1.44
N VAL A 42 -26.12 14.55 -1.04
CA VAL A 42 -27.39 13.81 -1.00
C VAL A 42 -27.51 13.25 0.41
N GLU A 43 -28.60 13.58 1.11
CA GLU A 43 -28.84 13.18 2.51
C GLU A 43 -27.72 13.59 3.48
N GLY A 44 -27.04 14.71 3.18
CA GLY A 44 -25.93 15.22 4.00
C GLY A 44 -24.57 14.56 3.73
N ILE A 45 -24.51 13.55 2.85
CA ILE A 45 -23.27 12.87 2.46
C ILE A 45 -22.69 13.52 1.20
N ARG A 46 -21.39 13.81 1.20
CA ARG A 46 -20.65 14.26 0.01
C ARG A 46 -20.10 13.05 -0.73
N TRP A 47 -20.83 12.56 -1.73
CA TRP A 47 -20.60 11.24 -2.33
C TRP A 47 -19.28 11.08 -3.09
N PHE A 48 -18.74 12.18 -3.63
CA PHE A 48 -17.55 12.16 -4.51
C PHE A 48 -16.37 12.95 -3.94
N ASN A 49 -16.42 13.32 -2.66
CA ASN A 49 -15.40 14.14 -2.05
C ASN A 49 -14.27 13.26 -1.49
N LEU A 50 -13.07 13.31 -2.07
CA LEU A 50 -11.95 12.48 -1.65
C LEU A 50 -11.44 12.86 -0.24
N ASP A 51 -11.48 14.15 0.12
CA ASP A 51 -11.14 14.67 1.46
C ASP A 51 -12.16 14.29 2.55
N ARG A 52 -13.15 13.46 2.23
CA ARG A 52 -14.25 13.12 3.13
C ARG A 52 -14.48 11.65 3.19
N GLU A 53 -14.92 11.27 4.36
CA GLU A 53 -15.12 9.89 4.69
C GLU A 53 -16.58 9.44 4.55
N ARG A 54 -16.76 8.11 4.56
CA ARG A 54 -18.06 7.42 4.47
C ARG A 54 -18.80 7.69 3.16
N ASN A 55 -18.06 7.79 2.07
CA ASN A 55 -18.60 8.01 0.73
C ASN A 55 -18.02 6.99 -0.27
N LEU A 56 -18.30 7.19 -1.55
CA LEU A 56 -17.93 6.23 -2.58
C LEU A 56 -16.40 6.02 -2.68
N PRO A 57 -15.56 7.08 -2.69
CA PRO A 57 -14.11 6.91 -2.57
C PRO A 57 -13.66 6.06 -1.38
N THR A 58 -14.10 6.37 -0.17
CA THR A 58 -13.73 5.60 1.05
C THR A 58 -14.06 4.11 0.93
N TRP A 59 -15.23 3.78 0.36
CA TRP A 59 -15.60 2.38 0.15
C TRP A 59 -14.71 1.69 -0.89
N PHE A 60 -14.28 2.43 -1.92
CA PHE A 60 -13.41 1.91 -2.95
C PHE A 60 -11.98 1.68 -2.44
N SER A 61 -11.36 2.66 -1.78
CA SER A 61 -10.05 2.54 -1.13
C SER A 61 -10.07 1.44 -0.06
N GLY A 62 -11.10 1.40 0.79
CA GLY A 62 -11.29 0.34 1.78
C GLY A 62 -11.36 -1.06 1.14
N ALA A 63 -12.11 -1.22 0.04
CA ALA A 63 -12.14 -2.49 -0.69
C ALA A 63 -10.77 -2.86 -1.30
N LEU A 64 -10.00 -1.89 -1.80
CA LEU A 64 -8.62 -2.14 -2.27
C LEU A 64 -7.72 -2.66 -1.15
N PHE A 65 -7.80 -2.07 0.05
CA PHE A 65 -7.03 -2.53 1.21
C PHE A 65 -7.45 -3.93 1.68
N THR A 66 -8.75 -4.22 1.68
CA THR A 66 -9.26 -5.57 1.94
C THR A 66 -8.70 -6.57 0.93
N LEU A 67 -8.76 -6.26 -0.37
CA LEU A 67 -8.23 -7.14 -1.42
C LEU A 67 -6.72 -7.32 -1.32
N PHE A 68 -5.97 -6.27 -0.99
CA PHE A 68 -4.56 -6.34 -0.66
C PHE A 68 -4.32 -7.32 0.51
N GLY A 69 -5.05 -7.19 1.61
CA GLY A 69 -4.95 -8.08 2.76
C GLY A 69 -5.28 -9.54 2.43
N CYS A 70 -6.37 -9.78 1.70
CA CYS A 70 -6.77 -11.11 1.24
C CYS A 70 -5.74 -11.72 0.29
N SER A 71 -5.13 -10.93 -0.60
CA SER A 71 -4.10 -11.42 -1.51
C SER A 71 -2.88 -11.94 -0.76
N ALA A 72 -2.50 -11.30 0.35
CA ALA A 72 -1.43 -11.77 1.23
C ALA A 72 -1.77 -13.10 1.90
N MET A 73 -3.03 -13.30 2.33
CA MET A 73 -3.49 -14.59 2.87
C MET A 73 -3.44 -15.70 1.81
N VAL A 74 -3.76 -15.39 0.56
CA VAL A 74 -3.63 -16.34 -0.56
C VAL A 74 -2.15 -16.69 -0.82
N ALA A 75 -1.24 -15.71 -0.75
CA ALA A 75 0.20 -15.96 -0.87
C ALA A 75 0.71 -16.87 0.27
N TYR A 76 0.28 -16.61 1.52
CA TYR A 76 0.57 -17.47 2.68
C TYR A 76 0.15 -18.92 2.43
N TYR A 77 -1.09 -19.11 1.95
CA TYR A 77 -1.64 -20.42 1.64
C TYR A 77 -0.78 -21.17 0.62
N TRP A 78 -0.43 -20.51 -0.49
CA TRP A 78 0.34 -21.14 -1.57
C TRP A 78 1.76 -21.49 -1.15
N GLU A 79 2.45 -20.61 -0.42
CA GLU A 79 3.78 -20.94 0.09
C GLU A 79 3.77 -22.14 1.04
N THR A 80 2.79 -22.18 1.95
CA THR A 80 2.64 -23.27 2.90
C THR A 80 2.35 -24.59 2.18
N ARG A 81 1.46 -24.55 1.19
CA ARG A 81 1.12 -25.71 0.35
C ARG A 81 2.31 -26.20 -0.47
N ILE A 82 3.10 -25.29 -1.05
CA ILE A 82 4.31 -25.64 -1.81
C ILE A 82 5.36 -26.24 -0.87
N ASN A 83 5.55 -25.67 0.31
CA ASN A 83 6.47 -26.20 1.31
C ASN A 83 6.11 -27.63 1.74
N ALA A 84 4.82 -27.90 1.96
CA ALA A 84 4.34 -29.24 2.31
C ALA A 84 4.64 -30.29 1.21
N ARG A 85 4.67 -29.87 -0.06
CA ARG A 85 4.89 -30.77 -1.21
C ARG A 85 6.35 -30.90 -1.63
N ASN A 86 7.15 -29.86 -1.48
CA ASN A 86 8.49 -29.76 -2.07
C ASN A 86 9.60 -29.63 -1.02
N GLY A 87 9.28 -29.80 0.27
CA GLY A 87 10.17 -29.46 1.37
C GLY A 87 10.27 -27.95 1.59
N GLN A 88 11.20 -27.51 2.44
CA GLN A 88 11.28 -26.11 2.87
C GLN A 88 11.86 -25.18 1.79
N VAL A 89 11.02 -24.79 0.83
CA VAL A 89 11.36 -23.82 -0.24
C VAL A 89 11.31 -22.39 0.27
N PHE A 90 10.27 -22.06 1.04
CA PHE A 90 10.02 -20.73 1.61
C PHE A 90 10.28 -20.74 3.11
N ARG A 91 10.99 -19.74 3.62
CA ARG A 91 11.13 -19.51 5.07
C ARG A 91 10.07 -18.55 5.57
N LEU A 92 9.56 -18.83 6.77
CA LEU A 92 8.60 -17.98 7.50
C LEU A 92 7.44 -17.48 6.62
N PRO A 93 6.67 -18.38 5.97
CA PRO A 93 5.49 -17.98 5.20
C PRO A 93 4.50 -17.19 6.07
N ILE A 94 4.47 -17.46 7.39
CA ILE A 94 3.66 -16.76 8.39
C ILE A 94 3.81 -15.24 8.36
N LEU A 95 4.92 -14.69 7.87
CA LEU A 95 5.10 -13.25 7.72
C LEU A 95 4.03 -12.64 6.80
N TRP A 96 3.51 -13.37 5.82
CA TRP A 96 2.40 -12.91 5.00
C TRP A 96 1.14 -12.54 5.82
N LEU A 97 0.94 -13.14 7.00
CA LEU A 97 -0.16 -12.74 7.88
C LEU A 97 0.01 -11.33 8.42
N GLY A 98 1.25 -10.87 8.64
CA GLY A 98 1.53 -9.47 9.01
C GLY A 98 1.13 -8.50 7.90
N VAL A 99 1.49 -8.81 6.64
CA VAL A 99 1.05 -8.04 5.46
C VAL A 99 -0.48 -8.05 5.34
N GLY A 100 -1.09 -9.22 5.51
CA GLY A 100 -2.54 -9.38 5.48
C GLY A 100 -3.25 -8.54 6.53
N LEU A 101 -2.74 -8.57 7.77
CA LEU A 101 -3.29 -7.81 8.89
C LEU A 101 -3.17 -6.30 8.65
N VAL A 102 -2.05 -5.81 8.13
CA VAL A 102 -1.92 -4.39 7.78
C VAL A 102 -2.98 -3.98 6.75
N GLY A 103 -3.16 -4.76 5.67
CA GLY A 103 -4.21 -4.45 4.68
C GLY A 103 -5.63 -4.43 5.27
N LEU A 104 -5.96 -5.37 6.15
CA LEU A 104 -7.27 -5.39 6.80
C LEU A 104 -7.46 -4.24 7.81
N LEU A 105 -6.41 -3.87 8.54
CA LEU A 105 -6.45 -2.74 9.47
C LEU A 105 -6.59 -1.41 8.72
N MET A 106 -5.87 -1.22 7.61
CA MET A 106 -6.04 -0.05 6.74
C MET A 106 -7.46 0.03 6.18
N SER A 107 -8.02 -1.11 5.72
CA SER A 107 -9.40 -1.14 5.25
C SER A 107 -10.41 -0.76 6.34
N LEU A 108 -10.19 -1.25 7.56
CA LEU A 108 -11.08 -0.96 8.69
C LEU A 108 -10.98 0.52 9.03
N ASP A 109 -9.76 1.05 9.10
CA ASP A 109 -9.49 2.43 9.41
C ASP A 109 -10.12 3.36 8.38
N GLU A 110 -9.92 3.12 7.09
CA GLU A 110 -10.54 3.87 5.99
C GLU A 110 -12.07 3.95 6.14
N ILE A 111 -12.74 2.81 6.29
CA ILE A 111 -14.22 2.77 6.33
C ILE A 111 -14.78 3.38 7.62
N THR A 112 -14.06 3.23 8.74
CA THR A 112 -14.56 3.63 10.07
C THR A 112 -13.98 4.94 10.58
N ILE A 113 -12.97 5.46 9.90
CA ILE A 113 -12.18 6.63 10.28
C ILE A 113 -11.59 6.46 11.68
N LEU A 114 -10.98 5.30 11.93
CA LEU A 114 -10.64 4.89 13.29
C LEU A 114 -9.57 5.82 13.90
N HIS A 115 -8.54 6.13 13.13
CA HIS A 115 -7.43 6.97 13.57
C HIS A 115 -7.89 8.40 13.87
N GLU A 116 -8.85 8.96 13.13
CA GLU A 116 -9.45 10.24 13.50
C GLU A 116 -10.34 10.08 14.74
N ASN A 117 -11.26 9.13 14.77
CA ASN A 117 -12.23 9.02 15.86
C ASN A 117 -11.59 8.73 17.23
N ILE A 118 -10.52 7.94 17.28
CA ILE A 118 -9.82 7.58 18.52
C ILE A 118 -8.88 8.68 19.01
N LEU A 119 -8.30 9.48 18.11
CA LEU A 119 -7.22 10.41 18.46
C LEU A 119 -7.64 11.88 18.42
N TRP A 120 -8.66 12.23 17.64
CA TRP A 120 -9.04 13.62 17.42
C TRP A 120 -9.47 14.34 18.69
N ARG A 121 -10.13 13.64 19.62
CA ARG A 121 -10.67 14.30 20.82
C ARG A 121 -9.60 14.49 21.88
N GLU A 122 -8.78 13.48 22.13
CA GLU A 122 -7.81 13.43 23.22
C GLU A 122 -6.51 14.15 22.84
N VAL A 123 -6.03 13.94 21.62
CA VAL A 123 -4.76 14.53 21.16
C VAL A 123 -4.96 16.03 20.91
N ARG A 124 -6.02 16.43 20.20
CA ARG A 124 -6.28 17.85 19.91
C ARG A 124 -6.47 18.69 21.16
N GLN A 125 -7.18 18.18 22.16
CA GLN A 125 -7.36 18.89 23.44
C GLN A 125 -6.04 19.14 24.16
N THR A 126 -5.07 18.22 24.01
CA THR A 126 -3.75 18.32 24.63
C THR A 126 -2.81 19.21 23.82
N THR A 127 -2.83 19.13 22.48
CA THR A 127 -1.90 19.84 21.59
C THR A 127 -2.29 21.30 21.32
N VAL A 128 -3.58 21.66 21.40
CA VAL A 128 -4.04 23.05 21.28
C VAL A 128 -3.40 23.94 22.35
N GLN A 129 -2.95 23.35 23.47
CA GLN A 129 -2.25 24.06 24.53
C GLN A 129 -0.75 24.27 24.26
N LEU A 130 -0.18 23.62 23.24
CA LEU A 130 1.27 23.57 23.00
C LEU A 130 1.76 24.60 21.97
N SER A 131 1.03 24.84 20.87
CA SER A 131 1.13 26.04 20.00
C SER A 131 0.21 25.95 18.77
N ASP A 132 0.00 27.06 18.06
CA ASP A 132 -0.78 27.12 16.80
C ASP A 132 -0.19 26.26 15.67
N THR A 133 1.12 25.99 15.69
CA THR A 133 1.80 25.16 14.69
C THR A 133 1.37 23.69 14.77
N TRP A 134 1.03 23.19 15.96
CA TRP A 134 0.59 21.80 16.19
C TRP A 134 -0.87 21.53 15.80
N ILE A 135 -1.63 22.59 15.49
CA ILE A 135 -3.04 22.47 15.09
C ILE A 135 -3.18 21.90 13.66
N TYR A 136 -2.15 22.09 12.83
CA TYR A 136 -2.18 21.71 11.40
C TYR A 136 -1.27 20.54 11.05
N VAL A 137 -0.38 20.12 11.95
CA VAL A 137 0.34 18.85 11.79
C VAL A 137 -0.65 17.72 12.00
N THR A 138 -0.71 16.79 11.07
CA THR A 138 -1.38 15.49 11.17
C THR A 138 -0.87 14.73 12.39
N GLN A 139 -1.51 14.98 13.53
CA GLN A 139 -1.03 14.57 14.85
C GLN A 139 -0.84 13.06 14.97
N TRP A 140 -1.66 12.30 14.24
CA TRP A 140 -1.57 10.85 14.14
C TRP A 140 -0.27 10.42 13.43
N GLN A 141 0.19 11.13 12.41
CA GLN A 141 1.42 10.78 11.68
C GLN A 141 2.64 10.90 12.59
N VAL A 142 2.70 11.94 13.43
CA VAL A 142 3.78 12.10 14.42
C VAL A 142 3.71 11.00 15.49
N LEU A 143 2.52 10.75 16.03
CA LEU A 143 2.30 9.74 17.06
C LEU A 143 2.67 8.33 16.56
N TYR A 144 2.29 8.00 15.33
CA TYR A 144 2.52 6.70 14.73
C TYR A 144 3.78 6.61 13.88
N ALA A 145 4.57 7.68 13.74
CA ALA A 145 5.80 7.69 12.95
C ALA A 145 6.72 6.49 13.25
N PRO A 146 6.98 6.09 14.52
CA PRO A 146 7.77 4.90 14.81
C PRO A 146 7.16 3.61 14.24
N ALA A 147 5.84 3.44 14.37
CA ALA A 147 5.13 2.27 13.84
C ALA A 147 5.13 2.24 12.31
N ILE A 148 4.90 3.39 11.67
CA ILE A 148 4.95 3.56 10.21
C ILE A 148 6.35 3.20 9.70
N LEU A 149 7.41 3.71 10.32
CA LEU A 149 8.80 3.40 9.93
C LEU A 149 9.16 1.92 10.11
N ILE A 150 8.69 1.29 11.19
CA ILE A 150 8.87 -0.15 11.41
C ILE A 150 8.14 -0.96 10.33
N LEU A 151 6.89 -0.61 10.02
CA LEU A 151 6.09 -1.28 8.99
C LEU A 151 6.68 -1.09 7.58
N LEU A 152 7.14 0.12 7.26
CA LEU A 152 7.84 0.41 6.01
C LEU A 152 9.12 -0.41 5.90
N GLY A 153 9.93 -0.44 6.97
CA GLY A 153 11.14 -1.25 7.02
C GLY A 153 10.83 -2.74 6.84
N TYR A 154 9.79 -3.22 7.51
CA TYR A 154 9.28 -4.58 7.36
C TYR A 154 8.88 -4.88 5.90
N PHE A 155 8.09 -4.03 5.24
CA PHE A 155 7.69 -4.21 3.84
C PHE A 155 8.86 -4.17 2.88
N VAL A 156 9.78 -3.21 3.02
CA VAL A 156 10.97 -3.10 2.15
C VAL A 156 11.82 -4.36 2.27
N LEU A 157 12.12 -4.80 3.50
CA LEU A 157 12.92 -6.00 3.74
C LEU A 157 12.20 -7.26 3.23
N PHE A 158 10.92 -7.40 3.56
CA PHE A 158 10.12 -8.56 3.19
C PHE A 158 9.99 -8.68 1.67
N PHE A 159 9.52 -7.64 0.97
CA PHE A 159 9.30 -7.68 -0.48
C PHE A 159 10.60 -7.70 -1.29
N CYS A 160 11.69 -7.07 -0.82
CA CYS A 160 13.02 -7.19 -1.46
C CYS A 160 13.44 -8.65 -1.61
N ASN A 161 13.33 -9.41 -0.52
CA ASN A 161 13.76 -10.80 -0.48
C ASN A 161 12.74 -11.70 -1.16
N ARG A 162 11.46 -11.50 -0.85
CA ARG A 162 10.37 -12.37 -1.28
C ARG A 162 10.14 -12.34 -2.78
N PHE A 163 10.15 -11.15 -3.37
CA PHE A 163 9.90 -10.95 -4.80
C PHE A 163 11.17 -11.07 -5.67
N ASN A 164 12.27 -11.58 -5.12
CA ASN A 164 13.50 -11.79 -5.90
C ASN A 164 13.31 -12.79 -7.05
N SER A 165 12.32 -13.68 -6.96
CA SER A 165 11.94 -14.60 -8.04
C SER A 165 10.99 -13.99 -9.07
N SER A 166 10.38 -12.83 -8.80
CA SER A 166 9.37 -12.20 -9.66
C SER A 166 9.69 -10.71 -9.90
N PRO A 167 10.38 -10.37 -11.00
CA PRO A 167 10.75 -8.99 -11.29
C PRO A 167 9.56 -8.04 -11.44
N ALA A 168 8.44 -8.52 -12.00
CA ALA A 168 7.22 -7.75 -12.14
C ALA A 168 6.61 -7.44 -10.77
N ALA A 169 6.47 -8.45 -9.90
CA ALA A 169 6.00 -8.24 -8.53
C ALA A 169 6.89 -7.27 -7.77
N ARG A 170 8.22 -7.40 -7.89
CA ARG A 170 9.15 -6.50 -7.22
C ARG A 170 8.98 -5.05 -7.67
N ARG A 171 8.89 -4.79 -8.98
CA ARG A 171 8.66 -3.43 -9.48
C ARG A 171 7.35 -2.85 -8.99
N ALA A 172 6.26 -3.63 -9.06
CA ALA A 172 4.95 -3.22 -8.57
C ALA A 172 4.99 -2.92 -7.06
N ALA A 173 5.67 -3.74 -6.26
CA ALA A 173 5.78 -3.52 -4.82
C ALA A 173 6.48 -2.20 -4.48
N PHE A 174 7.62 -1.92 -5.13
CA PHE A 174 8.36 -0.68 -4.88
C PHE A 174 7.68 0.56 -5.46
N ALA A 175 6.97 0.42 -6.59
CA ALA A 175 6.09 1.48 -7.08
C ALA A 175 5.00 1.77 -6.04
N GLY A 176 4.36 0.73 -5.50
CA GLY A 176 3.29 0.87 -4.51
C GLY A 176 3.76 1.49 -3.19
N ILE A 177 4.90 1.04 -2.65
CA ILE A 177 5.55 1.67 -1.49
C ILE A 177 5.88 3.13 -1.79
N GLY A 178 6.41 3.43 -2.97
CA GLY A 178 6.74 4.79 -3.38
C GLY A 178 5.52 5.71 -3.40
N CYS A 179 4.42 5.26 -3.99
CA CYS A 179 3.16 6.01 -4.00
C CYS A 179 2.67 6.30 -2.57
N TRP A 180 2.69 5.30 -1.68
CA TRP A 180 2.32 5.45 -0.28
C TRP A 180 3.20 6.43 0.49
N VAL A 181 4.51 6.36 0.29
CA VAL A 181 5.45 7.30 0.92
C VAL A 181 5.18 8.72 0.45
N VAL A 182 4.93 8.92 -0.84
CA VAL A 182 4.62 10.26 -1.38
C VAL A 182 3.26 10.76 -0.89
N GLY A 183 2.23 9.91 -0.85
CA GLY A 183 0.91 10.26 -0.29
C GLY A 183 1.01 10.72 1.16
N LEU A 184 1.65 9.91 2.02
CA LEU A 184 1.89 10.25 3.42
C LEU A 184 2.62 11.60 3.60
N LEU A 185 3.59 11.88 2.73
CA LEU A 185 4.33 13.15 2.75
C LEU A 185 3.48 14.34 2.30
N LEU A 186 2.62 14.17 1.28
CA LEU A 186 1.68 15.21 0.85
C LEU A 186 0.72 15.56 1.98
N GLU A 187 0.12 14.54 2.61
CA GLU A 187 -0.79 14.72 3.74
C GLU A 187 -0.11 15.47 4.90
N GLY A 188 1.16 15.14 5.20
CA GLY A 188 1.95 15.85 6.21
C GLY A 188 2.22 17.32 5.86
N LEU A 189 2.20 17.68 4.57
CA LEU A 189 2.34 19.04 4.05
C LEU A 189 1.01 19.76 3.83
N ARG A 190 -0.12 19.12 4.13
CA ARG A 190 -1.48 19.64 3.88
C ARG A 190 -1.70 21.06 4.43
N GLY A 191 -1.11 21.38 5.60
CA GLY A 191 -1.14 22.72 6.17
C GLY A 191 -0.53 23.80 5.26
N THR A 192 0.57 23.48 4.57
CA THR A 192 1.25 24.36 3.60
C THR A 192 0.38 24.60 2.37
N PHE A 193 -0.20 23.54 1.79
CA PHE A 193 -1.09 23.67 0.63
C PHE A 193 -2.34 24.50 0.93
N ARG A 194 -2.87 24.38 2.15
CA ARG A 194 -3.99 25.19 2.60
C ARG A 194 -3.66 26.69 2.69
N GLN A 195 -2.42 27.05 3.04
CA GLN A 195 -1.98 28.45 3.04
C GLN A 195 -1.82 29.01 1.61
N LEU A 196 -1.54 28.16 0.63
CA LEU A 196 -1.45 28.53 -0.79
C LEU A 196 -2.83 28.75 -1.43
N GLY A 197 -3.90 28.25 -0.82
CA GLY A 197 -5.30 28.48 -1.20
C GLY A 197 -6.07 27.20 -1.54
N ASP A 198 -7.41 27.31 -1.57
CA ASP A 198 -8.31 26.16 -1.68
C ASP A 198 -8.09 25.30 -2.94
N ALA A 199 -7.69 25.93 -4.06
CA ALA A 199 -7.41 25.20 -5.30
C ALA A 199 -6.15 24.32 -5.19
N TRP A 200 -5.10 24.81 -4.51
CA TRP A 200 -3.87 24.05 -4.27
C TRP A 200 -4.12 22.91 -3.28
N TYR A 201 -4.88 23.18 -2.22
CA TYR A 201 -5.34 22.17 -1.27
C TYR A 201 -6.13 21.06 -1.99
N SER A 202 -7.15 21.40 -2.77
CA SER A 202 -7.95 20.41 -3.49
C SER A 202 -7.11 19.62 -4.50
N GLY A 203 -6.15 20.26 -5.18
CA GLY A 203 -5.22 19.58 -6.07
C GLY A 203 -4.31 18.58 -5.34
N GLU A 204 -3.80 18.95 -4.18
CA GLU A 204 -2.98 18.08 -3.35
C GLU A 204 -3.77 16.87 -2.84
N VAL A 205 -4.97 17.06 -2.27
CA VAL A 205 -5.86 15.97 -1.86
C VAL A 205 -6.06 14.97 -2.99
N VAL A 206 -6.36 15.44 -4.21
CA VAL A 206 -6.57 14.52 -5.34
C VAL A 206 -5.31 13.72 -5.65
N VAL A 207 -4.13 14.35 -5.61
CA VAL A 207 -2.86 13.66 -5.91
C VAL A 207 -2.54 12.65 -4.81
N GLU A 208 -2.68 13.03 -3.55
CA GLU A 208 -2.51 12.17 -2.38
C GLU A 208 -3.37 10.91 -2.50
N GLU A 209 -4.69 11.10 -2.60
CA GLU A 209 -5.70 10.03 -2.62
C GLU A 209 -5.53 9.08 -3.82
N VAL A 210 -5.20 9.64 -4.99
CA VAL A 210 -4.90 8.82 -6.19
C VAL A 210 -3.61 8.02 -5.99
N LEU A 211 -2.59 8.58 -5.35
CA LEU A 211 -1.36 7.87 -5.04
C LEU A 211 -1.61 6.76 -4.03
N GLU A 212 -2.42 6.96 -3.00
CA GLU A 212 -2.74 5.91 -2.03
C GLU A 212 -3.48 4.74 -2.68
N MET A 213 -4.52 5.03 -3.47
CA MET A 213 -5.24 4.01 -4.25
C MET A 213 -4.32 3.30 -5.25
N ALA A 214 -3.50 4.04 -5.99
CA ALA A 214 -2.51 3.46 -6.91
C ALA A 214 -1.47 2.60 -6.17
N GLY A 215 -1.08 3.03 -4.97
CA GLY A 215 -0.21 2.32 -4.06
C GLY A 215 -0.78 0.98 -3.65
N ALA A 216 -2.03 0.96 -3.22
CA ALA A 216 -2.78 -0.24 -2.87
C ALA A 216 -2.90 -1.21 -4.05
N ILE A 217 -3.27 -0.71 -5.24
CA ILE A 217 -3.38 -1.51 -6.47
C ILE A 217 -2.03 -2.12 -6.85
N CYS A 218 -0.94 -1.35 -6.77
CA CYS A 218 0.41 -1.81 -7.07
C CYS A 218 0.88 -2.89 -6.07
N LEU A 219 0.65 -2.70 -4.78
CA LEU A 219 0.99 -3.66 -3.73
C LEU A 219 0.20 -4.95 -3.87
N MET A 220 -1.12 -4.86 -4.06
CA MET A 220 -1.97 -6.02 -4.34
C MET A 220 -1.51 -6.74 -5.60
N GLY A 221 -1.30 -6.00 -6.70
CA GLY A 221 -0.80 -6.55 -7.96
C GLY A 221 0.53 -7.27 -7.80
N ALA A 222 1.45 -6.73 -6.99
CA ALA A 222 2.71 -7.38 -6.67
C ALA A 222 2.52 -8.76 -6.04
N ILE A 223 1.64 -8.85 -5.04
CA ILE A 223 1.35 -10.11 -4.35
C ILE A 223 0.69 -11.11 -5.31
N VAL A 224 -0.26 -10.66 -6.13
CA VAL A 224 -0.95 -11.53 -7.09
C VAL A 224 0.03 -12.06 -8.15
N PHE A 225 0.86 -11.20 -8.76
CA PHE A 225 1.87 -11.65 -9.73
C PHE A 225 2.88 -12.62 -9.12
N TYR A 226 3.35 -12.33 -7.91
CA TYR A 226 4.22 -13.25 -7.17
C TYR A 226 3.55 -14.61 -6.94
N THR A 227 2.29 -14.59 -6.51
CA THR A 227 1.53 -15.81 -6.21
C THR A 227 1.32 -16.64 -7.48
N VAL A 228 0.93 -16.01 -8.59
CA VAL A 228 0.79 -16.65 -9.91
C VAL A 228 2.11 -17.26 -10.36
N ASP A 229 3.21 -16.52 -10.20
CA ASP A 229 4.55 -17.00 -10.54
C ASP A 229 4.90 -18.28 -9.79
N ILE A 230 4.76 -18.31 -8.45
CA ILE A 230 5.14 -19.51 -7.68
C ILE A 230 4.14 -20.67 -7.82
N ALA A 231 2.86 -20.39 -8.08
CA ALA A 231 1.82 -21.40 -8.19
C ALA A 231 1.84 -22.10 -9.55
N LEU A 232 2.14 -21.37 -10.64
CA LEU A 232 2.11 -21.89 -12.01
C LEU A 232 3.49 -22.18 -12.60
N ASP A 233 4.55 -21.53 -12.11
CA ASP A 233 5.93 -21.69 -12.58
C ASP A 233 6.95 -21.67 -11.42
N LEU A 234 7.11 -22.81 -10.74
CA LEU A 234 8.19 -23.00 -9.77
C LEU A 234 9.42 -23.66 -10.41
N SER A 235 9.94 -23.06 -11.49
CA SER A 235 11.17 -23.52 -12.14
C SER A 235 12.37 -23.55 -11.19
N GLU A 236 13.36 -24.39 -11.50
CA GLU A 236 14.60 -24.52 -10.69
C GLU A 236 15.34 -23.18 -10.56
N GLU A 237 15.31 -22.35 -11.60
CA GLU A 237 15.90 -21.00 -11.54
C GLU A 237 15.20 -20.13 -10.49
N ARG A 238 13.87 -20.11 -10.46
CA ARG A 238 13.09 -19.36 -9.46
C ARG A 238 13.31 -19.93 -8.07
N ARG A 239 13.32 -21.26 -7.92
CA ARG A 239 13.65 -21.93 -6.65
C ARG A 239 15.04 -21.51 -6.15
N ARG A 240 16.05 -21.47 -7.01
CA ARG A 240 17.40 -20.99 -6.65
C ARG A 240 17.37 -19.52 -6.21
N LYS A 241 16.63 -18.65 -6.92
CA LYS A 241 16.49 -17.23 -6.54
C LYS A 241 15.80 -17.04 -5.18
N LEU A 242 14.83 -17.88 -4.85
CA LEU A 242 14.16 -17.92 -3.54
C LEU A 242 15.11 -18.41 -2.45
N GLN A 243 15.91 -19.45 -2.73
CA GLN A 243 16.90 -19.99 -1.79
C GLN A 243 17.99 -18.97 -1.44
N LEU A 244 18.43 -18.16 -2.42
CA LEU A 244 19.37 -17.05 -2.19
C LEU A 244 18.77 -15.92 -1.33
N GLY A 245 17.44 -15.84 -1.25
CA GLY A 245 16.68 -14.85 -0.47
C GLY A 245 16.17 -15.35 0.87
N LEU A 246 16.67 -16.49 1.37
CA LEU A 246 16.17 -17.12 2.61
C LEU A 246 16.46 -16.33 3.89
N GLY A 247 17.36 -15.36 3.85
CA GLY A 247 17.61 -14.43 4.96
C GLY A 247 16.66 -13.24 4.92
N PHE A 248 16.19 -12.79 6.09
CA PHE A 248 15.40 -11.55 6.17
C PHE A 248 16.28 -10.30 5.98
N PHE A 249 17.53 -10.35 6.46
CA PHE A 249 18.50 -9.27 6.34
C PHE A 249 19.58 -9.59 5.29
N THR A 250 19.19 -9.65 4.02
CA THR A 250 20.20 -9.79 2.95
C THR A 250 20.88 -8.45 2.66
N PRO A 251 22.12 -8.42 2.15
CA PRO A 251 22.78 -7.16 1.74
C PRO A 251 21.96 -6.33 0.76
N ARG A 252 21.19 -6.99 -0.12
CA ARG A 252 20.29 -6.32 -1.06
C ARG A 252 19.11 -5.65 -0.34
N ALA A 253 18.48 -6.35 0.59
CA ALA A 253 17.37 -5.81 1.36
C ALA A 253 17.82 -4.66 2.27
N LEU A 254 18.99 -4.79 2.92
CA LEU A 254 19.59 -3.72 3.73
C LEU A 254 19.94 -2.50 2.88
N LYS A 255 20.47 -2.69 1.65
CA LYS A 255 20.73 -1.58 0.73
C LYS A 255 19.44 -0.86 0.34
N ALA A 256 18.38 -1.59 0.01
CA ALA A 256 17.09 -1.00 -0.34
C ALA A 256 16.47 -0.24 0.83
N LEU A 257 16.57 -0.79 2.05
CA LEU A 257 16.15 -0.10 3.27
C LEU A 257 16.94 1.19 3.47
N GLY A 258 18.27 1.14 3.35
CA GLY A 258 19.13 2.33 3.45
C GLY A 258 18.77 3.41 2.44
N VAL A 259 18.53 3.05 1.17
CA VAL A 259 18.09 4.00 0.14
C VAL A 259 16.73 4.62 0.49
N THR A 260 15.79 3.81 0.98
CA THR A 260 14.45 4.28 1.39
C THR A 260 14.55 5.27 2.56
N LEU A 261 15.35 4.95 3.57
CA LEU A 261 15.55 5.84 4.73
C LEU A 261 16.27 7.14 4.35
N VAL A 262 17.28 7.08 3.48
CA VAL A 262 17.95 8.29 2.98
C VAL A 262 16.97 9.18 2.21
N ALA A 263 16.14 8.59 1.35
CA ALA A 263 15.12 9.35 0.62
C ALA A 263 14.14 10.05 1.58
N LEU A 264 13.66 9.37 2.62
CA LEU A 264 12.80 9.97 3.63
C LEU A 264 13.48 11.12 4.39
N ILE A 265 14.76 10.96 4.76
CA ILE A 265 15.51 12.01 5.46
C ILE A 265 15.70 13.24 4.57
N VAL A 266 16.07 13.05 3.30
CA VAL A 266 16.27 14.14 2.36
C VAL A 266 14.98 14.92 2.18
N VAL A 267 13.85 14.22 1.96
CA VAL A 267 12.56 14.89 1.77
C VAL A 267 12.05 15.54 3.07
N GLY A 268 12.28 14.94 4.23
CA GLY A 268 11.91 15.55 5.51
C GLY A 268 12.78 16.74 5.92
N SER A 269 13.90 16.99 5.23
CA SER A 269 14.82 18.09 5.54
C SER A 269 14.65 19.33 4.65
N THR A 270 13.82 19.24 3.61
CA THR A 270 13.48 20.33 2.67
C THR A 270 12.17 20.98 3.06
#